data_AF-A0A7G6XW09-F1
#
_entry.id   AF-A0A7G6XW09-F1
#
_cell.length_a   1.000
_cell.length_b   1.000
_cell.length_c   1.000
_cell.angle_alpha   90.00
_cell.angle_beta   90.00
_cell.angle_gamma   90.00
#
_symmetry.space_group_name_H-M   'P 1'
#
loop_
_entity.id
_entity.type
_entity.pdbx_description
1 polymer ?
#
loop_
_entity_poly.entity_id
_entity_poly.type
_entity_poly.pdbx_seq_one_letter_code
_entity_poly.pdbx_strand_id
1 'polypeptide(L)'
;MGGPHDGPYMAVATVLNWFGGPVGAALPLALLVLLLVRRRLASAGFLLAAYLGGNMLVIQGLKHLVDRPRPADPLVRVDHGSFPSGHAATAALLVVVVGVLLVPAARRRAWWYAGAAFTLAMMWSRTWLHAHWLTDTVAGAAAGAGAGLLVWWLFQPALARESVRSHDRRGAAAGADTDAVTPATG
;
A
#
# COMPACT_ATOMS: atom_id res chain seq x y z
N MET A 1 3.59 36.44 6.53
CA MET A 1 3.70 35.03 6.99
C MET A 1 4.41 34.30 5.87
N GLY A 2 5.66 33.91 6.07
CA GLY A 2 6.57 33.47 5.00
C GLY A 2 7.86 32.90 5.57
N GLY A 3 7.75 31.88 6.42
CA GLY A 3 8.90 31.08 6.84
C GLY A 3 9.40 30.18 5.71
N PRO A 4 10.59 29.58 5.81
CA PRO A 4 11.12 28.61 4.82
C PRO A 4 10.23 27.37 4.60
N HIS A 5 9.16 27.24 5.38
CA HIS A 5 8.15 26.19 5.32
C HIS A 5 6.82 26.65 4.69
N ASP A 6 6.71 27.89 4.25
CA ASP A 6 5.52 28.42 3.57
C ASP A 6 5.77 28.36 2.06
N GLY A 7 5.38 27.25 1.42
CA GLY A 7 5.66 27.04 0.00
C GLY A 7 5.17 25.71 -0.57
N PRO A 8 5.43 25.45 -1.87
CA PRO A 8 4.95 24.26 -2.56
C PRO A 8 5.46 22.96 -1.92
N TYR A 9 6.65 22.98 -1.31
CA TYR A 9 7.23 21.82 -0.61
C TYR A 9 6.41 21.39 0.61
N MET A 10 5.90 22.35 1.39
CA MET A 10 5.02 22.06 2.53
C MET A 10 3.68 21.49 2.08
N ALA A 11 3.11 22.05 1.01
CA ALA A 11 1.86 21.53 0.45
C ALA A 11 2.03 20.06 0.02
N VAL A 12 3.10 19.74 -0.73
CA VAL A 12 3.41 18.38 -1.16
C VAL A 12 3.66 17.46 0.03
N ALA A 13 4.47 17.89 1.00
CA ALA A 13 4.78 17.09 2.18
C ALA A 13 3.54 16.83 3.06
N THR A 14 2.64 17.80 3.17
CA THR A 14 1.38 17.67 3.93
C THR A 14 0.40 16.72 3.23
N VAL A 15 0.30 16.79 1.90
CA VAL A 15 -0.49 15.83 1.12
C VAL A 15 0.06 14.42 1.31
N LEU A 16 1.38 14.24 1.23
CA LEU A 16 2.02 12.94 1.48
C LEU A 16 1.83 12.46 2.93
N ASN A 17 1.84 13.37 3.91
CA ASN A 17 1.48 13.04 5.30
C ASN A 17 0.05 12.51 5.41
N TRP A 18 -0.91 13.11 4.71
CA TRP A 18 -2.29 12.58 4.65
C TRP A 18 -2.36 11.19 4.02
N PHE A 19 -1.58 10.96 2.95
CA PHE A 19 -1.45 9.65 2.31
C PHE A 19 -0.87 8.57 3.23
N GLY A 20 0.15 8.91 4.02
CA GLY A 20 0.77 7.95 4.94
C GLY A 20 0.02 7.77 6.27
N GLY A 21 -0.94 8.67 6.58
CA GLY A 21 -1.78 8.61 7.77
C GLY A 21 -3.21 8.12 7.45
N PRO A 22 -4.24 8.99 7.53
CA PRO A 22 -5.65 8.57 7.40
C PRO A 22 -5.97 7.82 6.11
N VAL A 23 -5.46 8.30 4.97
CA VAL A 23 -5.71 7.66 3.67
C VAL A 23 -4.97 6.32 3.58
N GLY A 24 -3.78 6.23 4.15
CA GLY A 24 -2.99 4.99 4.24
C GLY A 24 -3.64 3.91 5.10
N ALA A 25 -4.55 4.28 6.00
CA ALA A 25 -5.40 3.35 6.75
C ALA A 25 -6.71 3.03 6.01
N ALA A 26 -7.34 4.04 5.39
CA ALA A 26 -8.62 3.89 4.70
C ALA A 26 -8.51 3.07 3.40
N LEU A 27 -7.45 3.27 2.60
CA LEU A 27 -7.27 2.58 1.32
C LEU A 27 -7.16 1.04 1.46
N PRO A 28 -6.32 0.47 2.35
CA PRO A 28 -6.32 -0.97 2.61
C PRO A 28 -7.70 -1.49 3.01
N LEU A 29 -8.43 -0.77 3.87
CA LEU A 29 -9.75 -1.19 4.32
C LEU A 29 -10.77 -1.19 3.16
N ALA A 30 -10.79 -0.13 2.36
CA ALA A 30 -11.64 -0.05 1.17
C ALA A 30 -11.31 -1.17 0.17
N LEU A 31 -10.02 -1.44 -0.07
CA LEU A 31 -9.59 -2.53 -0.92
C LEU A 31 -9.99 -3.90 -0.36
N LEU A 32 -9.89 -4.09 0.96
CA LEU A 32 -10.33 -5.32 1.63
C LEU A 32 -11.82 -5.55 1.40
N VAL A 33 -12.66 -4.55 1.66
CA VAL A 33 -14.11 -4.62 1.45
C VAL A 33 -14.42 -4.94 -0.02
N LEU A 34 -13.77 -4.24 -0.96
CA LEU A 34 -13.93 -4.51 -2.39
C LEU A 34 -13.58 -5.96 -2.75
N LEU A 35 -12.46 -6.48 -2.25
CA LEU A 35 -12.03 -7.85 -2.52
C LEU A 35 -13.02 -8.89 -1.94
N LEU A 36 -13.54 -8.64 -0.75
CA LEU A 36 -14.55 -9.50 -0.12
C LEU A 36 -15.87 -9.50 -0.90
N VAL A 37 -16.36 -8.33 -1.32
CA VAL A 37 -17.57 -8.18 -2.16
C VAL A 37 -17.38 -8.89 -3.50
N ARG A 38 -16.18 -8.83 -4.09
CA ARG A 38 -15.85 -9.56 -5.33
C ARG A 38 -15.53 -11.04 -5.10
N ARG A 39 -15.69 -11.55 -3.86
CA ARG A 39 -15.40 -12.93 -3.43
C ARG A 39 -13.97 -13.38 -3.78
N ARG A 40 -13.03 -12.44 -3.77
CA ARG A 40 -11.60 -12.66 -3.97
C ARG A 40 -10.91 -12.89 -2.62
N LEU A 41 -11.24 -14.03 -1.99
CA LEU A 41 -10.80 -14.37 -0.64
C LEU A 41 -9.29 -14.58 -0.51
N ALA A 42 -8.61 -15.11 -1.55
CA ALA A 42 -7.16 -15.26 -1.52
C ALA A 42 -6.47 -13.89 -1.57
N SER A 43 -6.95 -12.99 -2.44
CA SER A 43 -6.47 -11.60 -2.50
C SER A 43 -6.73 -10.85 -1.19
N ALA A 44 -7.91 -11.02 -0.58
CA ALA A 44 -8.25 -10.41 0.70
C ALA A 44 -7.36 -10.92 1.84
N GLY A 45 -7.12 -12.23 1.89
CA GLY A 45 -6.21 -12.86 2.86
C GLY A 45 -4.78 -12.39 2.70
N PHE A 46 -4.28 -12.28 1.46
CA PHE A 46 -2.95 -11.72 1.16
C PHE A 46 -2.82 -10.28 1.67
N LEU A 47 -3.78 -9.40 1.34
CA LEU A 47 -3.78 -8.01 1.78
C LEU A 47 -3.76 -7.92 3.32
N LEU A 48 -4.62 -8.69 3.98
CA LEU A 48 -4.74 -8.69 5.44
C LEU A 48 -3.44 -9.20 6.10
N ALA A 49 -2.88 -10.30 5.62
CA ALA A 49 -1.65 -10.87 6.13
C ALA A 49 -0.45 -9.92 5.92
N ALA A 50 -0.35 -9.29 4.75
CA ALA A 50 0.71 -8.33 4.46
C ALA A 50 0.60 -7.07 5.32
N TYR A 51 -0.62 -6.55 5.52
CA TYR A 51 -0.86 -5.35 6.32
C TYR A 51 -0.71 -5.60 7.82
N LEU A 52 -1.31 -6.66 8.37
CA LEU A 52 -1.19 -6.99 9.80
C LEU A 52 0.23 -7.48 10.15
N GLY A 53 0.80 -8.38 9.35
CA GLY A 53 2.13 -8.92 9.59
C GLY A 53 3.23 -7.86 9.43
N GLY A 54 3.17 -7.07 8.36
CA GLY A 54 4.17 -6.03 8.09
C GLY A 54 4.00 -4.78 8.97
N ASN A 55 2.79 -4.22 9.04
CA ASN A 55 2.58 -2.91 9.65
C ASN A 55 2.36 -3.00 11.17
N MET A 56 1.60 -4.00 11.66
CA MET A 56 1.36 -4.12 13.10
C MET A 56 2.51 -4.82 13.81
N LEU A 57 2.94 -5.99 13.35
CA LEU A 57 3.94 -6.77 14.07
C LEU A 57 5.34 -6.15 14.00
N VAL A 58 5.81 -5.84 12.80
CA VAL A 58 7.19 -5.36 12.62
C VAL A 58 7.33 -3.91 13.08
N ILE A 59 6.43 -3.00 12.69
CA ILE A 59 6.61 -1.58 12.99
C ILE A 59 6.29 -1.26 14.45
N GLN A 60 5.16 -1.72 15.00
CA GLN A 60 4.86 -1.44 16.40
C GLN A 60 5.83 -2.18 17.33
N GLY A 61 6.18 -3.43 17.02
CA GLY A 61 7.17 -4.19 17.78
C GLY A 61 8.53 -3.48 17.82
N LEU A 62 9.03 -3.02 16.67
CA LEU A 62 10.32 -2.30 16.61
C LEU A 62 10.26 -0.92 17.27
N LYS A 63 9.12 -0.22 17.21
CA LYS A 63 8.95 1.08 17.90
C LYS A 63 9.14 0.95 19.41
N HIS A 64 8.56 -0.09 20.01
CA HIS A 64 8.71 -0.34 21.44
C HIS A 64 10.10 -0.84 21.83
N LEU A 65 10.84 -1.45 20.89
CA LEU A 65 12.16 -2.02 21.18
C LEU A 65 13.30 -1.01 21.01
N VAL A 66 13.21 -0.14 20.01
CA VAL A 66 14.32 0.78 19.65
C VAL A 66 14.18 2.14 20.35
N ASP A 67 12.96 2.57 20.68
CA ASP A 67 12.62 3.84 21.34
C ASP A 67 13.48 5.05 20.90
N ARG A 68 13.68 5.15 19.59
CA ARG A 68 14.58 6.17 19.02
C ARG A 68 13.93 7.56 19.13
N PRO A 69 14.65 8.58 19.63
CA PRO A 69 14.15 9.95 19.64
C PRO A 69 14.02 10.49 18.20
N ARG A 70 12.96 11.27 17.98
CA ARG A 70 12.70 11.95 16.70
C ARG A 70 13.63 13.15 16.49
N PRO A 71 13.79 13.62 15.25
CA PRO A 71 14.41 14.91 14.99
C PRO A 71 13.70 16.03 15.77
N ALA A 72 14.44 17.08 16.12
CA ALA A 72 13.88 18.25 16.79
C ALA A 72 12.90 19.01 15.88
N ASP A 73 11.94 19.70 16.50
CA ASP A 73 10.99 20.59 15.84
C ASP A 73 10.18 19.95 14.68
N PRO A 74 9.39 18.89 14.95
CA PRO A 74 8.53 18.28 13.94
C PRO A 74 7.48 19.27 13.42
N LEU A 75 7.35 19.35 12.10
CA LEU A 75 6.41 20.27 11.43
C LEU A 75 4.98 19.71 11.35
N VAL A 76 4.76 18.48 11.84
CA VAL A 76 3.45 17.81 11.91
C VAL A 76 3.30 17.08 13.24
N ARG A 77 2.06 16.76 13.61
CA ARG A 77 1.78 15.92 14.78
C ARG A 77 2.40 14.53 14.59
N VAL A 78 3.15 14.07 15.59
CA VAL A 78 3.86 12.80 15.57
C VAL A 78 3.58 12.00 16.84
N ASP A 79 3.47 10.68 16.69
CA ASP A 79 3.30 9.75 17.82
C ASP A 79 4.66 9.32 18.41
N HIS A 80 4.63 8.49 19.46
CA HIS A 80 5.83 7.96 20.11
C HIS A 80 6.72 7.11 19.18
N GLY A 81 8.05 7.20 19.40
CA GLY A 81 9.11 6.47 18.70
C GLY A 81 9.35 6.89 17.23
N SER A 82 10.59 7.17 16.86
CA SER A 82 10.94 7.54 15.47
C SER A 82 11.13 6.33 14.55
N PHE A 83 11.63 5.20 15.07
CA PHE A 83 12.03 4.07 14.25
C PHE A 83 11.06 2.88 14.33
N PRO A 84 10.71 2.23 13.21
CA PRO A 84 10.84 2.69 11.82
C PRO A 84 9.67 3.59 11.39
N SER A 85 9.77 4.21 10.21
CA SER A 85 8.71 5.07 9.67
C SER A 85 7.52 4.26 9.15
N GLY A 86 6.38 4.36 9.83
CA GLY A 86 5.12 3.71 9.42
C GLY A 86 4.55 4.23 8.09
N HIS A 87 4.72 5.52 7.79
CA HIS A 87 4.27 6.10 6.51
C HIS A 87 5.07 5.54 5.33
N ALA A 88 6.41 5.47 5.47
CA ALA A 88 7.26 4.92 4.41
C ALA A 88 6.98 3.42 4.20
N ALA A 89 6.77 2.68 5.28
CA ALA A 89 6.40 1.27 5.21
C ALA A 89 5.04 1.03 4.56
N THR A 90 4.02 1.77 4.97
CA THR A 90 2.66 1.66 4.40
C THR A 90 2.67 2.01 2.92
N ALA A 91 3.38 3.06 2.51
CA ALA A 91 3.54 3.44 1.11
C ALA A 91 4.17 2.31 0.28
N ALA A 92 5.31 1.77 0.74
CA ALA A 92 6.01 0.70 0.05
C ALA A 92 5.18 -0.59 -0.03
N LEU A 93 4.51 -0.96 1.07
CA LEU A 93 3.61 -2.11 1.15
C LEU A 93 2.45 -1.99 0.15
N LEU A 94 1.78 -0.83 0.12
CA LEU A 94 0.65 -0.60 -0.77
C LEU A 94 1.07 -0.63 -2.25
N VAL A 95 2.25 -0.10 -2.58
CA VAL A 95 2.82 -0.21 -3.93
C VAL A 95 2.95 -1.67 -4.36
N VAL A 96 3.48 -2.54 -3.49
CA VAL A 96 3.63 -3.98 -3.75
C VAL A 96 2.26 -4.64 -3.91
N VAL A 97 1.36 -4.44 -2.94
CA VAL A 97 0.03 -5.06 -2.94
C VAL A 97 -0.77 -4.69 -4.19
N VAL A 98 -0.84 -3.40 -4.53
CA VAL A 98 -1.58 -2.94 -5.70
C VAL A 98 -0.93 -3.44 -6.99
N GLY A 99 0.41 -3.42 -7.07
CA GLY A 99 1.15 -3.93 -8.23
C GLY A 99 0.94 -5.43 -8.48
N VAL A 100 0.82 -6.21 -7.41
CA VAL A 100 0.55 -7.64 -7.47
C VAL A 100 -0.90 -7.93 -7.87
N LEU A 101 -1.87 -7.26 -7.23
CA LEU A 101 -3.29 -7.61 -7.33
C LEU A 101 -4.03 -6.95 -8.48
N LEU A 102 -3.71 -5.69 -8.79
CA LEU A 102 -4.55 -4.82 -9.62
C LEU A 102 -3.89 -4.41 -10.93
N VAL A 103 -2.56 -4.38 -10.99
CA VAL A 103 -1.83 -3.88 -12.16
C VAL A 103 -1.63 -4.99 -13.21
N PRO A 104 -2.12 -4.79 -14.45
CA PRO A 104 -1.92 -5.74 -15.55
C PRO A 104 -0.44 -5.91 -15.89
N ALA A 105 -0.05 -7.09 -16.37
CA ALA A 105 1.33 -7.42 -16.72
C ALA A 105 1.97 -6.38 -17.67
N ALA A 106 1.23 -5.91 -18.68
CA ALA A 106 1.70 -4.92 -19.64
C ALA A 106 2.08 -3.56 -19.03
N ARG A 107 1.50 -3.18 -17.88
CA ARG A 107 1.76 -1.90 -17.20
C ARG A 107 2.62 -2.05 -15.94
N ARG A 108 2.97 -3.28 -15.57
CA ARG A 108 3.63 -3.61 -14.30
C ARG A 108 5.01 -2.96 -14.17
N ARG A 109 5.77 -2.86 -15.25
CA ARG A 109 7.07 -2.16 -15.25
C ARG A 109 6.93 -0.67 -14.94
N ALA A 110 6.02 0.02 -15.60
CA ALA A 110 5.75 1.44 -15.35
C ALA A 110 5.24 1.67 -13.92
N TRP A 111 4.38 0.78 -13.41
CA TRP A 111 3.92 0.83 -12.03
C TRP A 111 5.07 0.74 -11.02
N TRP A 112 6.03 -0.16 -11.21
CA TRP A 112 7.15 -0.27 -10.28
C TRP A 112 8.02 0.98 -10.25
N TYR A 113 8.27 1.62 -11.39
CA TYR A 113 8.97 2.90 -11.42
C TYR A 113 8.17 4.00 -10.71
N ALA A 114 6.87 4.12 -11.00
CA ALA A 114 6.01 5.11 -10.36
C ALA A 114 5.89 4.88 -8.84
N GLY A 115 5.75 3.62 -8.42
CA GLY A 115 5.66 3.23 -7.02
C GLY A 115 6.97 3.44 -6.26
N ALA A 116 8.12 3.20 -6.89
CA ALA A 116 9.42 3.53 -6.33
C ALA A 116 9.56 5.05 -6.15
N ALA A 117 9.22 5.85 -7.17
CA ALA A 117 9.23 7.30 -7.08
C ALA A 117 8.29 7.83 -5.98
N PHE A 118 7.09 7.27 -5.85
CA PHE A 118 6.16 7.60 -4.77
C PHE A 118 6.72 7.27 -3.39
N THR A 119 7.34 6.10 -3.24
CA THR A 119 7.95 5.69 -1.96
C THR A 119 9.11 6.62 -1.59
N LEU A 120 9.97 6.98 -2.56
CA LEU A 120 11.05 7.95 -2.36
C LEU A 120 10.53 9.33 -1.99
N ALA A 121 9.46 9.82 -2.65
CA ALA A 121 8.81 11.07 -2.31
C ALA A 121 8.24 11.04 -0.88
N MET A 122 7.65 9.92 -0.46
CA MET A 122 7.18 9.71 0.91
C MET A 122 8.33 9.76 1.91
N MET A 123 9.44 9.07 1.64
CA MET A 123 10.64 9.09 2.50
C MET A 123 11.19 10.51 2.65
N TRP A 124 11.28 11.25 1.55
CA TRP A 124 11.67 12.66 1.56
C TRP A 124 10.73 13.50 2.41
N SER A 125 9.41 13.39 2.21
CA SER A 125 8.41 14.12 2.99
C SER A 125 8.55 13.89 4.48
N ARG A 126 8.76 12.64 4.93
CA ARG A 126 8.93 12.34 6.36
C ARG A 126 10.20 12.95 6.97
N THR A 127 11.25 13.03 6.16
CA THR A 127 12.53 13.63 6.59
C THR A 127 12.42 15.16 6.60
N TRP A 128 11.82 15.75 5.56
CA TRP A 128 11.63 17.19 5.44
C TRP A 128 10.70 17.76 6.51
N LEU A 129 9.67 17.01 6.92
CA LEU A 129 8.78 17.40 8.01
C LEU A 129 9.40 17.21 9.42
N HIS A 130 10.67 16.82 9.50
CA HIS A 130 11.37 16.46 10.74
C HIS A 130 10.64 15.37 11.53
N ALA A 131 9.78 14.57 10.87
CA ALA A 131 9.03 13.53 11.53
C ALA A 131 9.92 12.30 11.79
N HIS A 132 10.87 12.03 10.90
CA HIS A 132 11.72 10.84 10.95
C HIS A 132 13.13 11.13 10.43
N TRP A 133 14.10 10.37 10.91
CA TRP A 133 15.43 10.33 10.29
C TRP A 133 15.35 9.59 8.96
N LEU A 134 16.25 9.89 8.02
CA LEU A 134 16.32 9.20 6.72
C LEU A 134 16.42 7.67 6.90
N THR A 135 17.24 7.21 7.85
CA THR A 135 17.40 5.78 8.17
C THR A 135 16.10 5.12 8.64
N ASP A 136 15.24 5.85 9.37
CA ASP A 136 13.93 5.35 9.80
C ASP A 136 13.01 5.13 8.60
N THR A 137 13.11 6.02 7.59
CA THR A 137 12.31 5.92 6.36
C THR A 137 12.79 4.80 5.44
N VAL A 138 14.09 4.59 5.33
CA VAL A 138 14.68 3.46 4.59
C VAL A 138 14.27 2.13 5.23
N ALA A 139 14.43 2.00 6.55
CA ALA A 139 14.03 0.79 7.26
C ALA A 139 12.52 0.53 7.15
N GLY A 140 11.71 1.58 7.27
CA GLY A 140 10.26 1.48 7.06
C GLY A 140 9.92 0.98 5.66
N ALA A 141 10.44 1.63 4.62
CA ALA A 141 10.18 1.24 3.23
C ALA A 141 10.62 -0.20 2.94
N ALA A 142 11.81 -0.59 3.41
CA ALA A 142 12.33 -1.95 3.26
C ALA A 142 11.46 -2.99 3.98
N ALA A 143 11.04 -2.71 5.22
CA ALA A 143 10.15 -3.58 5.98
C ALA A 143 8.78 -3.75 5.30
N GLY A 144 8.18 -2.65 4.83
CA GLY A 144 6.90 -2.66 4.14
C GLY A 144 6.94 -3.42 2.81
N ALA A 145 7.92 -3.13 1.96
CA ALA A 145 8.10 -3.85 0.70
C ALA A 145 8.43 -5.33 0.93
N GLY A 146 9.35 -5.62 1.86
CA GLY A 146 9.76 -6.98 2.21
C GLY A 146 8.60 -7.83 2.72
N ALA A 147 7.78 -7.29 3.63
CA ALA A 147 6.59 -7.97 4.11
C ALA A 147 5.59 -8.25 2.97
N GLY A 148 5.32 -7.26 2.11
CA GLY A 148 4.45 -7.45 0.96
C GLY A 148 4.93 -8.54 0.01
N LEU A 149 6.23 -8.56 -0.30
CA LEU A 149 6.84 -9.56 -1.19
C LEU A 149 6.88 -10.95 -0.56
N LEU A 150 7.20 -11.04 0.73
CA LEU A 150 7.23 -12.31 1.46
C LEU A 150 5.85 -12.94 1.53
N VAL A 151 4.83 -12.16 1.90
CA VAL A 151 3.45 -12.67 1.96
C VAL A 151 2.93 -12.97 0.56
N TRP A 152 3.34 -12.20 -0.47
CA TRP A 152 2.98 -12.51 -1.86
C TRP A 152 3.55 -13.87 -2.28
N TRP A 153 4.82 -14.13 -1.97
CA TRP A 153 5.44 -15.44 -2.19
C TRP A 153 4.67 -16.54 -1.48
N LEU A 154 4.29 -16.39 -0.21
CA LEU A 154 3.48 -17.39 0.48
C LEU A 154 2.10 -17.62 -0.17
N PHE A 155 1.48 -16.56 -0.69
CA PHE A 155 0.12 -16.60 -1.28
C PHE A 155 0.07 -16.87 -2.78
N GLN A 156 1.22 -16.96 -3.47
CA GLN A 156 1.27 -17.09 -4.93
C GLN A 156 0.35 -18.19 -5.51
N PRO A 157 0.25 -19.40 -4.92
CA PRO A 157 -0.55 -20.48 -5.49
C PRO A 157 -2.04 -20.19 -5.32
N ALA A 158 -2.43 -19.61 -4.19
CA ALA A 158 -3.82 -19.25 -3.91
C ALA A 158 -4.30 -18.11 -4.82
N LEU A 159 -3.45 -17.09 -5.04
CA LEU A 159 -3.73 -15.98 -5.94
C LEU A 159 -3.87 -16.45 -7.39
N ALA A 160 -3.01 -17.37 -7.85
CA ALA A 160 -3.09 -17.95 -9.18
C ALA A 160 -4.38 -18.75 -9.40
N ARG A 161 -4.80 -19.58 -8.41
CA ARG A 161 -6.06 -20.33 -8.49
C ARG A 161 -7.28 -19.41 -8.53
N GLU A 162 -7.25 -18.34 -7.75
CA GLU A 162 -8.32 -17.34 -7.71
C GLU A 162 -8.42 -16.54 -9.02
N SER A 163 -7.27 -16.18 -9.62
CA SER A 163 -7.26 -15.42 -10.87
C SER A 163 -7.94 -16.20 -12.01
N VAL A 164 -7.63 -17.49 -12.16
CA VAL A 164 -8.26 -18.39 -13.15
C VAL A 164 -9.76 -18.48 -12.90
N ARG A 165 -10.19 -18.84 -11.68
CA ARG A 165 -11.62 -18.91 -11.31
C ARG A 165 -12.39 -17.62 -11.59
N SER A 166 -11.73 -16.47 -11.41
CA SER A 166 -12.35 -15.17 -11.65
C SER A 166 -12.49 -14.84 -13.15
N HIS A 167 -11.62 -15.37 -14.01
CA HIS A 167 -11.78 -15.28 -15.46
C HIS A 167 -12.90 -16.18 -15.94
N ASP A 168 -12.95 -17.44 -15.48
CA ASP A 168 -13.99 -18.41 -15.88
C ASP A 168 -15.39 -17.89 -15.53
N ARG A 169 -15.58 -17.37 -14.31
CA ARG A 169 -16.87 -16.78 -13.89
C ARG A 169 -17.30 -15.58 -14.74
N ARG A 170 -16.36 -14.75 -15.20
CA ARG A 170 -16.67 -13.61 -16.07
C ARG A 170 -17.03 -14.07 -17.48
N GLY A 171 -16.33 -15.08 -18.01
CA GLY A 171 -16.64 -15.68 -19.30
C GLY A 171 -18.03 -16.31 -19.33
N ALA A 172 -18.38 -17.08 -18.29
CA ALA A 172 -19.71 -17.69 -18.17
C ALA A 172 -20.84 -16.65 -18.08
N ALA A 173 -20.64 -15.55 -17.35
CA ALA A 173 -21.62 -14.47 -17.25
C ALA A 173 -21.82 -13.72 -18.58
N ALA A 174 -20.75 -13.51 -19.35
CA ALA A 174 -20.83 -12.84 -20.66
C ALA A 174 -21.50 -13.72 -21.72
N GLY A 175 -21.26 -15.04 -21.70
CA GLY A 175 -21.94 -16.00 -22.59
C GLY A 175 -23.44 -16.06 -22.34
N ALA A 176 -23.86 -16.12 -21.07
CA ALA A 176 -25.28 -16.14 -20.70
C ALA A 176 -26.05 -14.88 -21.14
N ASP A 177 -25.40 -13.71 -21.12
CA ASP A 177 -25.99 -12.45 -21.62
C ASP A 177 -26.14 -12.46 -23.15
N THR A 178 -25.17 -13.06 -23.86
CA THR A 178 -25.21 -13.19 -25.33
C THR A 178 -26.35 -14.12 -25.78
N ASP A 179 -26.53 -15.25 -25.09
CA ASP A 179 -27.60 -16.20 -25.38
C ASP A 179 -29.00 -15.63 -25.06
N ALA A 180 -29.11 -14.73 -24.07
CA ALA A 180 -30.36 -14.07 -23.72
C ALA A 180 -30.77 -12.97 -24.72
N VAL A 181 -29.81 -12.36 -25.43
CA VAL A 181 -30.05 -11.25 -26.38
C VAL A 181 -30.37 -11.73 -27.79
N THR A 182 -30.14 -13.00 -28.13
CA THR A 182 -30.46 -13.55 -29.46
C THR A 182 -31.88 -14.16 -29.42
N PRO A 183 -32.95 -13.46 -29.85
CA PRO A 183 -34.26 -14.10 -29.95
C PRO A 183 -34.18 -15.09 -31.11
N ALA A 184 -34.70 -16.29 -30.91
CA ALA A 184 -34.88 -17.24 -32.01
C ALA A 184 -35.71 -16.58 -33.11
N THR A 185 -35.04 -16.10 -34.17
CA THR A 185 -35.71 -15.71 -35.41
C THR A 185 -36.13 -17.00 -36.10
N GLY A 186 -37.34 -17.44 -35.77
CA GLY A 186 -38.12 -18.43 -36.50
C GLY A 186 -39.25 -17.75 -37.26
#